data_AF-W1NGY0-F1
#
_entry.id   AF-W1NGY0-F1
#
_cell.length_a   1.000
_cell.length_b   1.000
_cell.length_c   1.000
_cell.angle_alpha   90.00
_cell.angle_beta   90.00
_cell.angle_gamma   90.00
#
_symmetry.space_group_name_H-M   'P 1'
#
loop_
_entity.id
_entity.type
_entity.pdbx_description
1 polymer ?
#
loop_
_entity_poly.entity_id
_entity_poly.type
_entity_poly.pdbx_seq_one_letter_code
_entity_poly.pdbx_strand_id
1 'polypeptide(L)' 'MELSHLLPFFMLIFISFFMTLPIMCVSHLSLLNNLTDQQALLSFKDHVIFDPYNVLGDWNNNMNFCNWTGVSATNAGIE' A
#
# COMPACT_ATOMS: atom_id res chain seq x y z
N MET A 1 -5.69 -17.02 -44.40
CA MET A 1 -4.46 -16.39 -43.89
C MET A 1 -4.74 -15.40 -42.76
N GLU A 2 -5.88 -14.71 -42.77
CA GLU A 2 -6.27 -13.73 -41.72
C GLU A 2 -6.29 -14.25 -40.27
N LEU A 3 -6.77 -15.48 -40.02
CA LEU A 3 -6.95 -16.01 -38.66
C LEU A 3 -5.63 -16.40 -37.97
N SER A 4 -4.63 -16.86 -38.74
CA SER A 4 -3.32 -17.26 -38.20
C SER A 4 -2.49 -16.08 -37.72
N HIS A 5 -2.73 -14.88 -38.25
CA HIS A 5 -2.07 -13.66 -37.78
C HIS A 5 -2.74 -13.06 -36.56
N LEU A 6 -4.05 -13.29 -36.34
CA LEU A 6 -4.77 -12.78 -35.16
C LEU A 6 -4.47 -13.55 -33.87
N LEU A 7 -4.17 -14.85 -34.00
CA LEU A 7 -3.85 -15.71 -32.87
C LEU A 7 -2.63 -15.25 -32.04
N PRO A 8 -1.48 -14.88 -32.63
CA PRO A 8 -0.36 -14.34 -31.84
C PRO A 8 -0.70 -13.00 -31.16
N PHE A 9 -1.49 -12.11 -31.78
CA PHE A 9 -1.92 -10.87 -31.12
C PHE A 9 -2.79 -11.15 -29.90
N PHE A 10 -3.75 -12.06 -30.02
CA PHE A 10 -4.59 -12.46 -28.90
C PHE A 10 -3.76 -13.07 -27.75
N MET A 11 -2.80 -13.94 -28.08
CA MET A 11 -1.90 -14.55 -27.10
C MET A 11 -1.00 -13.51 -26.43
N LEU A 12 -0.52 -12.50 -27.16
CA LEU A 12 0.27 -11.40 -26.60
C LEU A 12 -0.54 -10.53 -25.63
N ILE A 13 -1.81 -10.24 -25.93
CA ILE A 13 -2.71 -9.50 -25.03
C ILE A 13 -3.01 -10.32 -23.78
N PHE A 14 -3.25 -11.62 -23.95
CA PHE A 14 -3.48 -12.51 -22.82
C PHE A 14 -2.24 -12.56 -21.91
N ILE A 15 -1.05 -12.77 -22.47
CA ILE A 15 0.20 -12.80 -21.69
C ILE A 15 0.44 -11.45 -20.99
N SER A 16 0.22 -10.31 -21.66
CA SER A 16 0.42 -9.00 -21.03
C SER A 16 -0.55 -8.77 -19.86
N PHE A 17 -1.81 -9.17 -20.00
CA PHE A 17 -2.80 -9.08 -18.93
C PHE A 17 -2.41 -9.93 -17.73
N PHE A 18 -2.03 -11.19 -17.95
CA PHE A 18 -1.63 -12.11 -16.87
C PHE A 18 -0.35 -11.67 -16.16
N MET A 19 0.57 -11.00 -16.85
CA MET A 19 1.81 -10.50 -16.25
C MET A 19 1.60 -9.18 -15.48
N THR A 20 0.68 -8.33 -15.91
CA THR A 20 0.44 -7.01 -15.28
C THR A 20 -0.55 -7.06 -14.13
N LEU A 21 -1.57 -7.93 -14.19
CA LEU A 21 -2.58 -8.10 -13.15
C LEU A 21 -2.02 -8.39 -11.74
N PRO A 22 -1.06 -9.32 -11.54
CA PRO A 22 -0.50 -9.58 -10.21
C PRO A 22 0.32 -8.40 -9.68
N ILE A 23 1.05 -7.69 -10.55
CA ILE A 23 1.85 -6.52 -10.16
C ILE A 23 0.96 -5.37 -9.66
N MET A 24 -0.15 -5.14 -10.34
CA MET A 24 -1.16 -4.16 -9.92
C MET A 24 -1.81 -4.58 -8.59
N CYS A 25 -2.14 -5.86 -8.41
CA CYS A 25 -2.74 -6.35 -7.18
C CYS A 25 -1.85 -6.11 -5.96
N VAL A 26 -0.55 -6.44 -6.05
CA VAL A 26 0.40 -6.28 -4.95
C VAL A 26 0.59 -4.80 -4.59
N SER A 27 0.78 -3.93 -5.58
CA SER A 27 0.98 -2.50 -5.33
C SER A 27 -0.25 -1.82 -4.71
N HIS A 28 -1.46 -2.20 -5.16
CA HIS A 28 -2.70 -1.73 -4.55
C HIS A 28 -2.88 -2.23 -3.11
N LEU A 29 -2.56 -3.50 -2.84
CA LEU A 29 -2.65 -4.07 -1.49
C LEU A 29 -1.68 -3.38 -0.52
N SER A 30 -0.43 -3.16 -0.93
CA SER A 30 0.55 -2.44 -0.12
C SER A 30 0.12 -0.99 0.15
N LEU A 31 -0.45 -0.30 -0.85
CA LEU A 31 -1.00 1.05 -0.65
C LEU A 31 -2.19 1.04 0.32
N LEU A 32 -3.12 0.11 0.17
CA LEU A 32 -4.30 0.00 1.02
C LEU A 32 -3.92 -0.30 2.48
N ASN A 33 -2.95 -1.19 2.68
CA ASN A 33 -2.44 -1.53 4.01
C ASN A 33 -1.82 -0.30 4.67
N ASN A 34 -0.97 0.45 3.97
CA ASN A 34 -0.39 1.69 4.50
C ASN A 34 -1.46 2.70 4.94
N LEU A 35 -2.51 2.88 4.13
CA LEU A 35 -3.62 3.77 4.47
C LEU A 35 -4.40 3.27 5.69
N THR A 36 -4.61 1.96 5.77
CA THR A 36 -5.32 1.32 6.90
C THR A 36 -4.51 1.43 8.19
N ASP A 37 -3.21 1.18 8.13
CA ASP A 37 -2.29 1.26 9.27
C ASP A 37 -2.18 2.70 9.77
N GLN A 38 -2.00 3.67 8.86
CA GLN A 38 -2.01 5.09 9.21
C GLN A 38 -3.32 5.50 9.90
N GLN A 39 -4.47 5.06 9.36
CA GLN A 39 -5.78 5.38 9.94
C GLN A 39 -5.97 4.73 11.32
N ALA A 40 -5.51 3.49 11.51
CA ALA A 40 -5.59 2.79 12.79
C ALA A 40 -4.74 3.49 13.87
N LEU A 41 -3.53 3.93 13.52
CA LEU A 41 -2.65 4.67 14.43
C LEU A 41 -3.24 6.05 14.82
N LEU A 42 -3.85 6.77 13.88
CA LEU A 42 -4.55 8.02 14.21
C LEU A 42 -5.76 7.79 15.09
N SER A 43 -6.54 6.74 14.81
CA SER A 43 -7.62 6.34 15.72
C SER A 43 -7.10 6.00 17.11
N PHE A 44 -5.93 5.36 17.22
CA PHE A 44 -5.29 5.12 18.52
C PHE A 44 -4.95 6.43 19.22
N LYS A 45 -4.31 7.38 18.54
CA LYS A 45 -4.02 8.72 19.07
C LYS A 45 -5.28 9.40 19.61
N ASP A 46 -6.39 9.38 18.87
CA ASP A 46 -7.65 10.01 19.26
C ASP A 46 -8.26 9.41 20.54
N HIS A 47 -7.96 8.15 20.85
CA HIS A 47 -8.41 7.49 22.08
C HIS A 47 -7.46 7.70 23.27
N VAL A 48 -6.27 8.27 23.04
CA VAL A 48 -5.35 8.63 24.12
C VAL A 48 -5.76 9.98 24.70
N ILE A 49 -6.57 9.93 25.76
CA ILE A 49 -7.12 11.12 26.44
C ILE A 49 -6.10 11.88 27.31
N PHE A 50 -4.95 11.27 27.61
CA PHE A 50 -3.91 11.87 28.45
C PHE A 50 -2.51 11.53 27.92
N ASP A 51 -1.90 12.50 27.25
CA ASP A 51 -0.53 12.44 26.74
C ASP A 51 0.30 13.61 27.31
N PRO A 52 0.78 13.51 28.57
CA PRO A 52 1.43 14.61 29.27
C PRO A 52 2.77 15.03 28.66
N TYR A 53 3.38 14.15 27.86
CA TYR A 53 4.66 14.38 27.20
C TYR A 53 4.51 14.67 25.70
N ASN A 54 3.27 14.68 25.18
CA ASN A 54 2.97 14.89 23.77
C ASN A 54 3.76 13.95 22.86
N VAL A 55 3.91 12.68 23.25
CA VAL A 55 4.67 11.67 22.50
C VAL A 55 4.02 11.40 21.15
N LEU A 56 2.69 11.50 21.08
CA LEU A 56 1.93 11.29 19.84
C LEU A 56 1.69 12.60 19.07
N GLY A 57 2.39 13.69 19.44
CA GLY A 57 2.17 15.02 18.88
C GLY A 57 2.46 15.12 17.39
N ASP A 58 3.44 14.37 16.91
CA ASP A 58 3.87 14.29 15.51
C ASP A 58 3.04 13.31 14.67
N TRP A 59 2.13 12.55 15.28
CA TRP A 59 1.21 11.66 14.56
C TRP A 59 0.18 12.49 13.80
N ASN A 60 0.40 12.73 12.51
CA ASN A 60 -0.42 13.60 11.67
C ASN A 60 -0.44 13.14 10.19
N ASN A 61 -1.55 13.39 9.50
CA ASN A 61 -1.80 13.08 8.08
C ASN A 61 -0.82 13.73 7.09
N ASN A 62 -0.10 14.77 7.50
CA ASN A 62 0.77 15.54 6.62
C ASN A 62 2.14 14.88 6.39
N MET A 63 2.49 13.84 7.16
CA MET A 63 3.78 13.17 7.09
C MET A 63 3.60 11.66 7.13
N ASN A 64 4.52 10.93 6.50
CA ASN A 64 4.48 9.46 6.49
C ASN A 64 4.57 8.92 7.92
N PHE A 65 3.70 7.99 8.28
CA PHE A 65 3.62 7.41 9.62
C PHE A 65 4.91 6.69 10.04
N CYS A 66 5.74 6.25 9.08
CA CYS A 66 7.08 5.71 9.36
C CYS A 66 8.01 6.71 10.07
N ASN A 67 7.72 8.02 9.97
CA ASN A 67 8.50 9.07 10.61
C ASN A 67 7.91 9.52 11.96
N TRP A 68 6.81 8.91 12.40
CA TRP A 68 6.22 9.23 13.69
C TRP A 68 7.04 8.65 14.84
N THR A 69 7.09 9.39 15.94
CA THR A 69 7.77 8.99 17.15
C THR A 69 7.18 7.68 17.68
N GLY A 70 8.05 6.69 17.92
CA GLY A 70 7.68 5.38 18.43
C GLY A 70 7.12 4.40 17.40
N VAL A 71 7.02 4.78 16.12
CA VAL A 71 6.55 3.90 15.04
C VAL A 71 7.76 3.32 14.30
N SER A 72 7.80 1.99 14.18
CA SER A 72 8.75 1.29 13.31
C SER A 72 7.96 0.58 12.23
N ALA A 73 7.97 1.13 11.02
CA ALA A 73 7.32 0.52 9.87
C ALA A 73 8.30 -0.44 9.19
N THR A 74 7.96 -1.72 9.15
CA THR A 74 8.63 -2.67 8.26
C THR A 74 7.95 -2.59 6.91
N ASN A 75 8.72 -2.36 5.85
CA ASN A 75 8.21 -2.53 4.50
C ASN A 75 7.95 -4.03 4.29
N ALA A 76 6.71 -4.48 4.54
CA ALA A 76 6.28 -5.83 4.26
C ALA A 76 6.19 -6.02 2.73
N GLY A 77 7.34 -6.26 2.09
CA GLY A 77 7.42 -6.42 0.64
C GLY A 77 8.79 -6.77 0.06
N ILE A 78 9.82 -6.97 0.88
CA ILE A 78 11.12 -7.52 0.43
C ILE A 78 11.59 -8.58 1.43
N GLU A 79 10.92 -9.72 1.44
CA GLU A 79 11.50 -11.05 1.68
C GLU A 79 10.83 -12.04 0.73
#